data_AF-A0AAE2EI96-F1
#
_entry.id   AF-A0AAE2EI96-F1
#
_cell.length_a   1.000
_cell.length_b   1.000
_cell.length_c   1.000
_cell.angle_alpha   90.00
_cell.angle_beta   90.00
_cell.angle_gamma   90.00
#
_symmetry.space_group_name_H-M   'P 1'
#
loop_
_entity.id
_entity.type
_entity.pdbx_description
1 polymer ?
#
loop_
_entity_poly.entity_id
_entity_poly.type
_entity_poly.pdbx_seq_one_letter_code
_entity_poly.pdbx_strand_id
1 'polypeptide(L)'
;MKKSRNDVKRQWRTSIARVKKGEYLSIGVPRPDNKGFVYRLGYGYLHELKQYHDDPLAIIKAIIANFPLSWTKEQARTKLDEIFKEKKETKKEVLERFKGYEVVEKLFDYFIIFNDCSPTKSTTLKDVVLQLIYQRIKNPISVFNTYKTAKKEKIDTHSKNSFYRSLDYIAKNKDEILRNLNAKICANTNRKIDVLWFDATTTYFETFSREGYKKPGYSKDGKFKEDQIVIGMATDENGIPLHYKIFPGNVADPNTLIPFMLEIADIYEVNSVTIIADKGMSVNRNIRFLESKNWKYIISYRMKAGSKQFKEYILDEKDYINDGGLIYKTRDIASSYNKKRINGHFRRQIISFSQKRATKDKNDRDILIQNFTKKMNKDNLVSCDDLAGSKKYRFFKPINKGAFLWTWHRKNTRRSKIWWILCLWNK
;
A
#
# COMPACT_ATOMS: atom_id res chain seq x y z
N MET A 1 -80.24 11.83 -20.37
CA MET A 1 -78.90 11.32 -19.97
C MET A 1 -78.94 10.94 -18.49
N LYS A 2 -79.11 9.65 -18.15
CA LYS A 2 -79.01 9.15 -16.77
C LYS A 2 -77.57 8.65 -16.57
N LYS A 3 -76.78 9.34 -15.72
CA LYS A 3 -75.50 8.80 -15.23
C LYS A 3 -75.80 7.50 -14.48
N SER A 4 -75.33 6.37 -15.00
CA SER A 4 -75.47 5.10 -14.31
C SER A 4 -74.63 5.10 -13.03
N ARG A 5 -75.18 4.56 -11.96
CA ARG A 5 -74.55 4.42 -10.62
C ARG A 5 -73.31 3.49 -10.60
N ASN A 6 -72.78 3.06 -11.75
CA ASN A 6 -71.69 2.09 -11.88
C ASN A 6 -70.32 2.66 -12.27
N ASP A 7 -70.15 3.97 -12.41
CA ASP A 7 -68.82 4.60 -12.48
C ASP A 7 -68.19 4.77 -11.08
N VAL A 8 -68.17 3.67 -10.30
CA VAL A 8 -67.25 3.56 -9.19
C VAL A 8 -65.86 3.58 -9.80
N LYS A 9 -65.14 4.71 -9.63
CA LYS A 9 -63.78 5.01 -10.08
C LYS A 9 -63.02 3.72 -10.43
N ARG A 10 -62.97 3.38 -11.73
CA ARG A 10 -62.09 2.30 -12.17
C ARG A 10 -60.66 2.74 -11.84
N GLN A 11 -60.00 1.90 -11.07
CA GLN A 11 -58.61 2.10 -10.66
C GLN A 11 -57.87 0.79 -10.85
N TRP A 12 -56.55 0.88 -10.91
CA TRP A 12 -55.69 -0.30 -10.90
C TRP A 12 -55.92 -1.12 -9.64
N ARG A 13 -55.87 -2.45 -9.76
CA ARG A 13 -56.06 -3.38 -8.66
C ARG A 13 -54.93 -4.39 -8.59
N THR A 14 -54.61 -4.79 -7.36
CA THR A 14 -53.73 -5.92 -7.08
C THR A 14 -54.49 -7.25 -7.19
N SER A 15 -53.83 -8.29 -7.67
CA SER A 15 -54.29 -9.69 -7.64
C SER A 15 -53.17 -10.59 -7.14
N ILE A 16 -53.49 -11.49 -6.23
CA ILE A 16 -52.55 -12.45 -5.65
C ILE A 16 -52.88 -13.84 -6.18
N ALA A 17 -51.87 -14.57 -6.64
CA ALA A 17 -51.97 -15.98 -6.98
C ALA A 17 -51.09 -16.80 -6.02
N ARG A 18 -51.64 -17.89 -5.48
CA ARG A 18 -50.86 -18.85 -4.69
C ARG A 18 -50.22 -19.87 -5.64
N VAL A 19 -48.90 -19.89 -5.69
CA VAL A 19 -48.10 -20.83 -6.50
C VAL A 19 -47.11 -21.57 -5.60
N LYS A 20 -46.48 -22.65 -6.09
CA LYS A 20 -45.59 -23.52 -5.30
C LYS A 20 -44.45 -22.76 -4.57
N LYS A 21 -43.97 -21.64 -5.14
CA LYS A 21 -42.92 -20.77 -4.57
C LYS A 21 -43.46 -19.69 -3.59
N GLY A 22 -44.78 -19.62 -3.38
CA GLY A 22 -45.43 -18.67 -2.47
C GLY A 22 -46.47 -17.78 -3.16
N GLU A 23 -46.82 -16.67 -2.50
CA GLU A 23 -47.81 -15.71 -3.02
C GLU A 23 -47.16 -14.74 -4.03
N TYR A 24 -47.68 -14.74 -5.26
CA TYR A 24 -47.20 -13.91 -6.36
C TYR A 24 -48.17 -12.76 -6.63
N LEU A 25 -47.65 -11.54 -6.57
CA LEU A 25 -48.40 -10.30 -6.75
C LEU A 25 -48.43 -9.88 -8.22
N SER A 26 -49.61 -9.52 -8.70
CA SER A 26 -49.82 -8.86 -9.99
C SER A 26 -50.63 -7.58 -9.81
N ILE A 27 -50.50 -6.66 -10.75
CA ILE A 27 -51.35 -5.47 -10.85
C ILE A 27 -52.02 -5.42 -12.22
N GLY A 28 -53.17 -4.76 -12.32
CA GLY A 28 -53.84 -4.57 -13.61
C GLY A 28 -55.10 -3.72 -13.52
N VAL A 29 -55.61 -3.36 -14.69
CA VAL A 29 -56.87 -2.61 -14.82
C VAL A 29 -58.04 -3.59 -14.98
N PRO A 30 -59.08 -3.52 -14.13
CA PRO A 30 -60.23 -4.41 -14.21
C PRO A 30 -61.07 -4.15 -15.47
N ARG A 31 -61.71 -5.20 -16.00
CA ARG A 31 -62.66 -5.09 -17.12
C ARG A 31 -63.93 -4.35 -16.72
N PRO A 32 -64.70 -3.82 -17.69
CA PRO A 32 -65.95 -3.14 -17.41
C PRO A 32 -66.99 -3.89 -16.60
N ASP A 33 -67.02 -5.20 -16.77
CA ASP A 33 -67.90 -6.15 -16.09
C ASP A 33 -67.33 -6.67 -14.76
N ASN A 34 -66.16 -6.16 -14.32
CA ASN A 34 -65.36 -6.65 -13.19
C ASN A 34 -64.98 -8.14 -13.27
N LYS A 35 -65.19 -8.81 -14.40
CA LYS A 35 -64.82 -10.22 -14.62
C LYS A 35 -63.44 -10.30 -15.24
N GLY A 36 -62.42 -10.05 -14.41
CA GLY A 36 -61.01 -10.13 -14.78
C GLY A 36 -60.40 -8.79 -15.16
N PHE A 37 -59.29 -8.84 -15.89
CA PHE A 37 -58.47 -7.66 -16.21
C PHE A 37 -58.47 -7.38 -17.72
N VAL A 38 -58.49 -6.09 -18.09
CA VAL A 38 -58.22 -5.65 -19.47
C VAL A 38 -56.77 -6.02 -19.82
N TYR A 39 -55.86 -5.75 -18.90
CA TYR A 39 -54.50 -6.25 -18.94
C TYR A 39 -53.96 -6.44 -17.52
N ARG A 40 -53.07 -7.43 -17.36
CA ARG A 40 -52.42 -7.80 -16.10
C ARG A 40 -50.91 -7.85 -16.29
N LEU A 41 -50.18 -7.37 -15.28
CA LEU A 41 -48.73 -7.39 -15.18
C LEU A 41 -48.34 -8.15 -13.91
N GLY A 42 -47.45 -9.15 -14.05
CA GLY A 42 -46.80 -9.80 -12.90
C GLY A 42 -45.72 -8.89 -12.31
N TYR A 43 -45.74 -8.69 -10.99
CA TYR A 43 -44.82 -7.77 -10.33
C TYR A 43 -43.71 -8.51 -9.55
N GLY A 44 -44.07 -9.51 -8.74
CA GLY A 44 -43.09 -10.29 -7.98
C GLY A 44 -43.68 -11.09 -6.82
N TYR A 45 -42.84 -11.86 -6.13
CA TYR A 45 -43.25 -12.62 -4.94
C TYR A 45 -43.33 -11.71 -3.71
N LEU A 46 -44.40 -11.81 -2.90
CA LEU A 46 -44.58 -10.95 -1.73
C LEU A 46 -43.43 -11.04 -0.72
N HIS A 47 -42.85 -12.22 -0.51
CA HIS A 47 -41.72 -12.40 0.40
C HIS A 47 -40.42 -11.75 -0.12
N GLU A 48 -40.20 -11.70 -1.44
CA GLU A 48 -39.06 -10.99 -2.05
C GLU A 48 -39.28 -9.47 -1.97
N LEU A 49 -40.53 -9.01 -2.10
CA LEU A 49 -40.88 -7.58 -2.02
C LEU A 49 -40.76 -7.00 -0.60
N LYS A 50 -40.80 -7.84 0.45
CA LYS A 50 -40.54 -7.43 1.83
C LYS A 50 -39.14 -6.84 2.07
N GLN A 51 -38.20 -7.05 1.16
CA GLN A 51 -36.88 -6.42 1.24
C GLN A 51 -36.93 -4.88 1.07
N TYR A 52 -38.01 -4.35 0.46
CA TYR A 52 -38.21 -2.93 0.23
C TYR A 52 -39.05 -2.29 1.33
N HIS A 53 -40.18 -2.92 1.71
CA HIS A 53 -41.08 -2.44 2.76
C HIS A 53 -41.73 -3.59 3.53
N ASP A 54 -42.05 -3.38 4.81
CA ASP A 54 -42.60 -4.42 5.70
C ASP A 54 -44.01 -4.91 5.28
N ASP A 55 -44.86 -4.00 4.77
CA ASP A 55 -46.15 -4.33 4.15
C ASP A 55 -46.16 -3.92 2.66
N PRO A 56 -45.61 -4.77 1.78
CA PRO A 56 -45.52 -4.47 0.35
C PRO A 56 -46.91 -4.38 -0.31
N LEU A 57 -47.91 -5.10 0.21
CA LEU A 57 -49.23 -5.16 -0.41
C LEU A 57 -50.02 -3.86 -0.17
N ALA A 58 -50.03 -3.34 1.05
CA ALA A 58 -50.73 -2.10 1.36
C ALA A 58 -50.13 -0.90 0.60
N ILE A 59 -48.80 -0.81 0.57
CA ILE A 59 -48.09 0.29 -0.10
C ILE A 59 -48.33 0.25 -1.60
N ILE A 60 -48.20 -0.92 -2.25
CA ILE A 60 -48.45 -1.04 -3.69
C ILE A 60 -49.91 -0.69 -4.02
N LYS A 61 -50.89 -1.13 -3.20
CA LYS A 61 -52.30 -0.74 -3.37
C LYS A 61 -52.49 0.77 -3.31
N ALA A 62 -51.83 1.46 -2.38
CA ALA A 62 -51.90 2.91 -2.25
C ALA A 62 -51.29 3.63 -3.47
N ILE A 63 -50.14 3.14 -3.97
CA ILE A 63 -49.45 3.73 -5.13
C ILE A 63 -50.32 3.61 -6.39
N ILE A 64 -50.81 2.40 -6.69
CA ILE A 64 -51.53 2.15 -7.95
C ILE A 64 -52.94 2.76 -7.97
N ALA A 65 -53.52 3.11 -6.82
CA ALA A 65 -54.83 3.78 -6.76
C ALA A 65 -54.85 5.09 -7.56
N ASN A 66 -53.69 5.75 -7.70
CA ASN A 66 -53.53 7.01 -8.42
C ASN A 66 -53.02 6.84 -9.86
N PHE A 67 -52.87 5.62 -10.36
CA PHE A 67 -52.36 5.39 -11.72
C PHE A 67 -53.43 5.70 -12.78
N PRO A 68 -53.10 6.48 -13.83
CA PRO A 68 -53.97 6.65 -14.99
C PRO A 68 -54.33 5.32 -15.64
N LEU A 69 -55.61 5.14 -16.00
CA LEU A 69 -56.08 3.93 -16.69
C LEU A 69 -55.51 3.79 -18.11
N SER A 70 -55.05 4.90 -18.70
CA SER A 70 -54.45 4.96 -20.04
C SER A 70 -53.02 4.43 -20.10
N TRP A 71 -52.39 4.15 -18.96
CA TRP A 71 -51.00 3.66 -18.93
C TRP A 71 -50.87 2.25 -19.51
N THR A 72 -49.77 2.02 -20.22
CA THR A 72 -49.35 0.68 -20.64
C THR A 72 -48.75 -0.11 -19.48
N LYS A 73 -48.61 -1.44 -19.65
CA LYS A 73 -47.95 -2.31 -18.65
C LYS A 73 -46.55 -1.83 -18.30
N GLU A 74 -45.79 -1.36 -19.29
CA GLU A 74 -44.40 -0.92 -19.13
C GLU A 74 -44.34 0.40 -18.35
N GLN A 75 -45.16 1.39 -18.72
CA GLN A 75 -45.24 2.68 -18.01
C GLN A 75 -45.60 2.49 -16.52
N ALA A 76 -46.61 1.66 -16.25
CA ALA A 76 -47.00 1.37 -14.87
C ALA A 76 -45.94 0.59 -14.10
N ARG A 77 -45.21 -0.34 -14.75
CA ARG A 77 -44.11 -1.05 -14.12
C ARG A 77 -42.97 -0.11 -13.75
N THR A 78 -42.55 0.73 -14.68
CA THR A 78 -41.46 1.69 -14.47
C THR A 78 -41.81 2.66 -13.35
N LYS A 79 -43.03 3.22 -13.35
CA LYS A 79 -43.46 4.14 -12.28
C LYS A 79 -43.62 3.44 -10.93
N LEU A 80 -44.14 2.21 -10.92
CA LEU A 80 -44.26 1.44 -9.68
C LEU A 80 -42.89 1.10 -9.11
N ASP A 81 -41.93 0.69 -9.95
CA ASP A 81 -40.55 0.43 -9.51
C ASP A 81 -39.90 1.71 -8.97
N GLU A 82 -40.07 2.85 -9.63
CA GLU A 82 -39.57 4.16 -9.18
C GLU A 82 -40.11 4.51 -7.78
N ILE A 83 -41.41 4.33 -7.53
CA ILE A 83 -42.02 4.74 -6.25
C ILE A 83 -41.83 3.69 -5.16
N PHE A 84 -41.96 2.40 -5.49
CA PHE A 84 -41.97 1.30 -4.52
C PHE A 84 -40.57 0.76 -4.18
N LYS A 85 -39.61 0.85 -5.12
CA LYS A 85 -38.24 0.38 -4.87
C LYS A 85 -37.29 1.50 -4.47
N GLU A 86 -37.71 2.77 -4.55
CA GLU A 86 -37.00 3.87 -3.88
C GLU A 86 -37.08 3.70 -2.35
N LYS A 87 -36.13 2.94 -1.78
CA LYS A 87 -35.65 3.25 -0.43
C LYS A 87 -34.91 4.58 -0.52
N LYS A 88 -35.62 5.70 -0.30
CA LYS A 88 -34.95 6.93 0.13
C LYS A 88 -34.47 6.74 1.57
N GLU A 89 -33.30 6.13 1.73
CA GLU A 89 -32.39 6.69 2.73
C GLU A 89 -32.14 8.13 2.28
N THR A 90 -32.42 9.08 3.16
CA THR A 90 -32.44 10.49 2.81
C THR A 90 -31.08 10.84 2.21
N LYS A 91 -31.03 11.56 1.09
CA LYS A 91 -29.75 12.05 0.48
C LYS A 91 -28.82 12.65 1.53
N LYS A 92 -29.39 13.22 2.59
CA LYS A 92 -28.72 13.76 3.79
C LYS A 92 -28.05 12.70 4.68
N GLU A 93 -28.67 11.55 4.93
CA GLU A 93 -28.09 10.44 5.73
C GLU A 93 -26.97 9.72 4.97
N VAL A 94 -27.10 9.57 3.65
CA VAL A 94 -26.02 9.05 2.79
C VAL A 94 -24.86 10.04 2.74
N LEU A 95 -25.11 11.34 2.53
CA LEU A 95 -24.07 12.38 2.61
C LEU A 95 -23.40 12.47 3.99
N GLU A 96 -24.16 12.34 5.08
CA GLU A 96 -23.62 12.36 6.44
C GLU A 96 -22.79 11.11 6.75
N ARG A 97 -23.15 9.95 6.18
CA ARG A 97 -22.44 8.67 6.34
C ARG A 97 -21.20 8.53 5.46
N PHE A 98 -21.15 9.24 4.32
CA PHE A 98 -20.03 9.21 3.36
C PHE A 98 -19.28 10.53 3.25
N LYS A 99 -19.21 11.32 4.34
CA LYS A 99 -18.34 12.50 4.42
C LYS A 99 -16.94 12.13 3.90
N GLY A 100 -16.52 12.79 2.83
CA GLY A 100 -15.23 12.56 2.17
C GLY A 100 -15.23 11.64 0.93
N TYR A 101 -16.29 10.86 0.64
CA TYR A 101 -16.34 10.06 -0.60
C TYR A 101 -16.35 10.97 -1.83
N GLU A 102 -17.17 12.03 -1.81
CA GLU A 102 -17.19 13.07 -2.86
C GLU A 102 -15.82 13.74 -3.04
N VAL A 103 -15.04 13.89 -1.96
CA VAL A 103 -13.67 14.42 -2.04
C VAL A 103 -12.77 13.43 -2.77
N VAL A 104 -12.86 12.13 -2.46
CA VAL A 104 -12.11 11.08 -3.16
C VAL A 104 -12.49 11.03 -4.64
N GLU A 105 -13.77 11.13 -4.97
CA GLU A 105 -14.25 11.18 -6.35
C GLU A 105 -13.72 12.40 -7.11
N LYS A 106 -13.82 13.60 -6.53
CA LYS A 106 -13.26 14.82 -7.12
C LYS A 106 -11.76 14.72 -7.35
N LEU A 107 -11.02 14.16 -6.39
CA LEU A 107 -9.57 13.94 -6.54
C LEU A 107 -9.28 12.89 -7.62
N PHE A 108 -10.05 11.80 -7.67
CA PHE A 108 -9.88 10.75 -8.68
C PHE A 108 -9.99 11.31 -10.10
N ASP A 109 -11.02 12.13 -10.33
CA ASP A 109 -11.25 12.78 -11.63
C ASP A 109 -10.21 13.87 -11.91
N TYR A 110 -9.83 14.65 -10.90
CA TYR A 110 -8.80 15.68 -11.01
C TYR A 110 -7.43 15.10 -11.43
N PHE A 111 -7.05 13.95 -10.87
CA PHE A 111 -5.80 13.26 -11.20
C PHE A 111 -5.86 12.51 -12.53
N ILE A 112 -7.05 12.38 -13.14
CA ILE A 112 -7.28 11.67 -14.40
C ILE A 112 -6.59 10.30 -14.39
N ILE A 113 -6.79 9.55 -13.30
CA ILE A 113 -6.00 8.36 -12.94
C ILE A 113 -5.92 7.33 -14.06
N PHE A 114 -6.98 7.18 -14.85
CA PHE A 114 -7.07 6.21 -15.95
C PHE A 114 -6.85 6.79 -17.35
N ASN A 115 -6.32 8.02 -17.47
CA ASN A 115 -5.94 8.54 -18.78
C ASN A 115 -4.92 7.61 -19.46
N ASP A 116 -5.04 7.43 -20.77
CA ASP A 116 -4.12 6.65 -21.61
C ASP A 116 -3.89 5.18 -21.17
N CYS A 117 -4.68 4.70 -20.21
CA CYS A 117 -4.68 3.30 -19.79
C CYS A 117 -5.30 2.41 -20.87
N SER A 118 -4.92 1.12 -20.87
CA SER A 118 -5.45 0.15 -21.82
C SER A 118 -6.98 0.08 -21.77
N PRO A 119 -7.69 -0.05 -22.90
CA PRO A 119 -9.15 -0.04 -22.91
C PRO A 119 -9.75 -1.16 -22.07
N THR A 120 -10.90 -0.89 -21.44
CA THR A 120 -11.64 -1.86 -20.62
C THR A 120 -13.11 -1.91 -21.03
N LYS A 121 -13.69 -3.10 -20.98
CA LYS A 121 -15.14 -3.32 -21.14
C LYS A 121 -15.90 -3.18 -19.81
N SER A 122 -15.19 -3.00 -18.71
CA SER A 122 -15.81 -2.91 -17.39
C SER A 122 -16.48 -1.54 -17.21
N THR A 123 -17.80 -1.54 -17.12
CA THR A 123 -18.60 -0.36 -16.80
C THR A 123 -18.53 0.03 -15.32
N THR A 124 -17.99 -0.84 -14.46
CA THR A 124 -17.98 -0.67 -12.99
C THR A 124 -16.59 -0.36 -12.45
N LEU A 125 -15.59 -0.18 -13.31
CA LEU A 125 -14.18 -0.09 -12.87
C LEU A 125 -13.96 1.13 -11.97
N LYS A 126 -14.40 2.32 -12.42
CA LYS A 126 -14.24 3.58 -11.69
C LYS A 126 -14.83 3.47 -10.28
N ASP A 127 -16.09 3.05 -10.18
CA ASP A 127 -16.82 2.96 -8.92
C ASP A 127 -16.17 1.98 -7.95
N VAL A 128 -15.76 0.80 -8.43
CA VAL A 128 -15.05 -0.19 -7.60
C VAL A 128 -13.73 0.36 -7.07
N VAL A 129 -12.96 1.05 -7.92
CA VAL A 129 -11.65 1.61 -7.53
C VAL A 129 -11.83 2.75 -6.54
N LEU A 130 -12.84 3.61 -6.72
CA LEU A 130 -13.21 4.64 -5.77
C LEU A 130 -13.59 4.03 -4.41
N GLN A 131 -14.43 2.99 -4.40
CA GLN A 131 -14.79 2.28 -3.17
C GLN A 131 -13.57 1.67 -2.48
N LEU A 132 -12.61 1.12 -3.25
CA LEU A 132 -11.35 0.62 -2.72
C LEU A 132 -10.50 1.74 -2.09
N ILE A 133 -10.32 2.87 -2.77
CA ILE A 133 -9.54 4.01 -2.26
C ILE A 133 -10.19 4.58 -1.01
N TYR A 134 -11.49 4.86 -1.06
CA TYR A 134 -12.25 5.38 0.06
C TYR A 134 -12.15 4.46 1.28
N GLN A 135 -12.35 3.15 1.09
CA GLN A 135 -12.24 2.20 2.19
C GLN A 135 -10.81 2.12 2.74
N ARG A 136 -9.77 2.21 1.90
CA ARG A 136 -8.37 2.23 2.35
C ARG A 136 -8.05 3.44 3.22
N ILE A 137 -8.62 4.60 2.92
CA ILE A 137 -8.48 5.82 3.72
C ILE A 137 -9.30 5.71 5.02
N LYS A 138 -10.55 5.26 4.93
CA LYS A 138 -11.47 5.15 6.08
C LYS A 138 -11.04 4.10 7.10
N ASN A 139 -10.75 2.88 6.64
CA ASN A 139 -10.29 1.77 7.49
C ASN A 139 -9.62 0.70 6.60
N PRO A 140 -8.27 0.60 6.61
CA PRO A 140 -7.53 -0.28 5.72
C PRO A 140 -7.80 -1.76 6.06
N ILE A 141 -8.66 -2.39 5.26
CA ILE A 141 -9.04 -3.81 5.37
C ILE A 141 -8.78 -4.55 4.06
N SER A 142 -8.91 -5.88 4.08
CA SER A 142 -8.76 -6.70 2.87
C SER A 142 -9.80 -6.33 1.81
N VAL A 143 -9.48 -6.55 0.53
CA VAL A 143 -10.40 -6.29 -0.59
C VAL A 143 -11.73 -7.02 -0.42
N PHE A 144 -11.70 -8.26 0.07
CA PHE A 144 -12.91 -9.00 0.37
C PHE A 144 -13.74 -8.38 1.50
N ASN A 145 -13.08 -7.88 2.55
CA ASN A 145 -13.79 -7.20 3.63
C ASN A 145 -14.29 -5.82 3.19
N THR A 146 -13.61 -5.12 2.28
CA THR A 146 -14.14 -3.90 1.65
C THR A 146 -15.47 -4.18 0.96
N TYR A 147 -15.54 -5.22 0.12
CA TYR A 147 -16.79 -5.64 -0.52
C TYR A 147 -17.90 -5.97 0.50
N LYS A 148 -17.56 -6.71 1.58
CA LYS A 148 -18.52 -7.03 2.65
C LYS A 148 -19.01 -5.79 3.39
N THR A 149 -18.10 -4.88 3.70
CA THR A 149 -18.41 -3.62 4.40
C THR A 149 -19.31 -2.75 3.54
N ALA A 150 -18.99 -2.56 2.25
CA ALA A 150 -19.84 -1.81 1.33
C ALA A 150 -21.27 -2.36 1.29
N LYS A 151 -21.42 -3.69 1.21
CA LYS A 151 -22.73 -4.36 1.26
C LYS A 151 -23.45 -4.16 2.59
N LYS A 152 -22.75 -4.23 3.72
CA LYS A 152 -23.32 -4.01 5.07
C LYS A 152 -23.74 -2.55 5.27
N GLU A 153 -22.97 -1.62 4.72
CA GLU A 153 -23.24 -0.18 4.76
C GLU A 153 -24.28 0.27 3.74
N LYS A 154 -24.83 -0.66 2.94
CA LYS A 154 -25.80 -0.41 1.86
C LYS A 154 -25.31 0.61 0.82
N ILE A 155 -23.99 0.68 0.61
CA ILE A 155 -23.42 1.38 -0.53
C ILE A 155 -23.83 0.62 -1.78
N ASP A 156 -24.24 1.33 -2.84
CA ASP A 156 -24.39 0.69 -4.14
C ASP A 156 -23.04 0.11 -4.55
N THR A 157 -22.95 -1.21 -4.59
CA THR A 157 -21.68 -1.93 -4.67
C THR A 157 -21.77 -3.04 -5.68
N HIS A 158 -20.67 -3.26 -6.39
CA HIS A 158 -20.63 -4.22 -7.48
C HIS A 158 -20.26 -5.61 -6.98
N SER A 159 -20.35 -6.58 -7.90
CA SER A 159 -20.00 -7.97 -7.59
C SER A 159 -18.60 -8.08 -7.00
N LYS A 160 -18.39 -9.05 -6.10
CA LYS A 160 -17.07 -9.43 -5.58
C LYS A 160 -16.03 -9.59 -6.69
N ASN A 161 -16.42 -10.16 -7.83
CA ASN A 161 -15.50 -10.38 -8.95
C ASN A 161 -15.10 -9.07 -9.65
N SER A 162 -15.92 -8.03 -9.61
CA SER A 162 -15.56 -6.70 -10.10
C SER A 162 -14.41 -6.11 -9.28
N PHE A 163 -14.42 -6.28 -7.95
CA PHE A 163 -13.32 -5.87 -7.06
C PHE A 163 -11.99 -6.58 -7.33
N TYR A 164 -12.02 -7.87 -7.65
CA TYR A 164 -10.78 -8.58 -7.98
C TYR A 164 -10.27 -8.23 -9.38
N ARG A 165 -11.15 -8.19 -10.38
CA ARG A 165 -10.79 -7.81 -11.76
C ARG A 165 -10.24 -6.39 -11.87
N SER A 166 -10.69 -5.46 -11.02
CA SER A 166 -10.11 -4.11 -10.99
C SER A 166 -8.65 -4.12 -10.57
N LEU A 167 -8.22 -5.05 -9.70
CA LEU A 167 -6.81 -5.16 -9.29
C LEU A 167 -5.92 -5.58 -10.46
N ASP A 168 -6.38 -6.52 -11.29
CA ASP A 168 -5.65 -6.96 -12.49
C ASP A 168 -5.50 -5.80 -13.48
N TYR A 169 -6.57 -5.01 -13.66
CA TYR A 169 -6.53 -3.82 -14.50
C TYR A 169 -5.55 -2.77 -13.97
N ILE A 170 -5.57 -2.46 -12.66
CA ILE A 170 -4.63 -1.53 -12.03
C ILE A 170 -3.20 -2.04 -12.18
N ALA A 171 -2.95 -3.32 -11.93
CA ALA A 171 -1.62 -3.91 -12.02
C ALA A 171 -1.05 -3.83 -13.44
N LYS A 172 -1.88 -4.11 -14.46
CA LYS A 172 -1.51 -3.98 -15.87
C LYS A 172 -1.17 -2.53 -16.26
N ASN A 173 -1.90 -1.56 -15.72
CA ASN A 173 -1.75 -0.14 -16.06
C ASN A 173 -0.97 0.65 -14.99
N LYS A 174 -0.19 -0.03 -14.13
CA LYS A 174 0.52 0.59 -12.98
C LYS A 174 1.28 1.84 -13.40
N ASP A 175 2.10 1.71 -14.45
CA ASP A 175 3.06 2.74 -14.82
C ASP A 175 2.37 3.97 -15.38
N GLU A 176 1.32 3.78 -16.19
CA GLU A 176 0.51 4.89 -16.72
C GLU A 176 -0.28 5.60 -15.61
N ILE A 177 -0.88 4.85 -14.69
CA ILE A 177 -1.56 5.40 -13.52
C ILE A 177 -0.60 6.25 -12.68
N LEU A 178 0.61 5.74 -12.40
CA LEU A 178 1.62 6.49 -11.66
C LEU A 178 2.11 7.71 -12.45
N ARG A 179 2.25 7.61 -13.77
CA ARG A 179 2.63 8.74 -14.64
C ARG A 179 1.58 9.86 -14.57
N ASN A 180 0.30 9.55 -14.72
CA ASN A 180 -0.80 10.52 -14.63
C ASN A 180 -0.82 11.23 -13.27
N LEU A 181 -0.71 10.47 -12.18
CA LEU A 181 -0.65 11.01 -10.82
C LEU A 181 0.52 11.97 -10.66
N ASN A 182 1.72 11.55 -11.06
CA ASN A 182 2.92 12.35 -10.91
C ASN A 182 2.90 13.60 -11.81
N ALA A 183 2.44 13.49 -13.05
CA ALA A 183 2.30 14.62 -13.97
C ALA A 183 1.36 15.69 -13.39
N LYS A 184 0.22 15.29 -12.84
CA LYS A 184 -0.72 16.21 -12.18
C LYS A 184 -0.14 16.81 -10.91
N ILE A 185 0.59 16.05 -10.09
CA ILE A 185 1.26 16.62 -8.91
C ILE A 185 2.31 17.65 -9.36
N CYS A 186 3.16 17.35 -10.33
CA CYS A 186 4.18 18.26 -10.84
C CYS A 186 3.59 19.51 -11.50
N ALA A 187 2.43 19.41 -12.17
CA ALA A 187 1.78 20.57 -12.80
C ALA A 187 1.17 21.56 -11.78
N ASN A 188 0.81 21.08 -10.58
CA ASN A 188 0.10 21.87 -9.57
C ASN A 188 0.96 22.19 -8.34
N THR A 189 2.22 21.76 -8.34
CA THR A 189 3.17 22.00 -7.25
C THR A 189 4.54 22.30 -7.84
N ASN A 190 5.46 22.84 -7.05
CA ASN A 190 6.84 23.04 -7.50
C ASN A 190 7.69 21.76 -7.37
N ARG A 191 7.07 20.57 -7.46
CA ARG A 191 7.77 19.29 -7.30
C ARG A 191 8.79 19.09 -8.41
N LYS A 192 10.03 18.81 -8.02
CA LYS A 192 11.12 18.41 -8.91
C LYS A 192 11.62 17.03 -8.52
N ILE A 193 12.01 16.23 -9.52
CA ILE A 193 12.59 14.90 -9.29
C ILE A 193 14.12 15.03 -9.20
N ASP A 194 14.59 15.92 -8.34
CA ASP A 194 16.02 16.20 -8.16
C ASP A 194 16.64 15.35 -7.05
N VAL A 195 15.84 14.96 -6.06
CA VAL A 195 16.23 14.10 -4.94
C VAL A 195 15.24 12.96 -4.80
N LEU A 196 15.76 11.73 -4.71
CA LEU A 196 14.97 10.52 -4.51
C LEU A 196 15.41 9.79 -3.25
N TRP A 197 14.48 9.59 -2.33
CA TRP A 197 14.68 8.68 -1.20
C TRP A 197 14.28 7.28 -1.63
N PHE A 198 15.19 6.33 -1.55
CA PHE A 198 14.96 4.94 -1.92
C PHE A 198 15.09 4.00 -0.73
N ASP A 199 14.08 3.18 -0.51
CA ASP A 199 14.14 2.03 0.39
C ASP A 199 13.49 0.81 -0.25
N ALA A 200 13.96 -0.37 0.17
CA ALA A 200 13.37 -1.64 -0.20
C ALA A 200 12.88 -2.33 1.07
N THR A 201 11.62 -2.72 1.14
CA THR A 201 11.07 -3.50 2.25
C THR A 201 10.65 -4.89 1.78
N THR A 202 10.28 -5.77 2.72
CA THR A 202 9.77 -7.11 2.41
C THR A 202 8.40 -7.28 3.04
N THR A 203 7.52 -8.01 2.38
CA THR A 203 6.29 -8.52 3.00
C THR A 203 6.18 -10.01 2.71
N TYR A 204 5.36 -10.71 3.48
CA TYR A 204 5.27 -12.16 3.47
C TYR A 204 3.85 -12.63 3.18
N PHE A 205 3.74 -13.85 2.65
CA PHE A 205 2.49 -14.53 2.42
C PHE A 205 2.46 -15.83 3.20
N GLU A 206 1.38 -16.05 3.94
CA GLU A 206 1.06 -17.34 4.54
C GLU A 206 0.34 -18.18 3.48
N THR A 207 1.12 -18.87 2.65
CA THR A 207 0.60 -19.65 1.52
C THR A 207 1.47 -20.86 1.22
N PHE A 208 0.85 -21.89 0.67
CA PHE A 208 1.53 -23.10 0.22
C PHE A 208 1.92 -23.07 -1.27
N SER A 209 1.50 -22.04 -2.03
CA SER A 209 1.79 -21.89 -3.47
C SER A 209 2.89 -20.85 -3.73
N ARG A 210 3.93 -21.27 -4.47
CA ARG A 210 5.13 -20.51 -4.85
C ARG A 210 5.09 -19.94 -6.26
N GLU A 211 4.03 -19.21 -6.57
CA GLU A 211 3.80 -18.60 -7.88
C GLU A 211 4.23 -17.12 -7.95
N GLY A 212 4.63 -16.69 -9.15
CA GLY A 212 5.02 -15.31 -9.43
C GLY A 212 6.17 -14.82 -8.54
N TYR A 213 5.97 -13.67 -7.90
CA TYR A 213 6.96 -13.02 -7.04
C TYR A 213 7.19 -13.74 -5.69
N LYS A 214 6.26 -14.59 -5.27
CA LYS A 214 6.32 -15.27 -3.96
C LYS A 214 7.44 -16.30 -3.97
N LYS A 215 8.54 -16.00 -3.27
CA LYS A 215 9.71 -16.89 -3.16
C LYS A 215 10.27 -16.87 -1.74
N PRO A 216 10.84 -17.99 -1.25
CA PRO A 216 11.56 -18.01 0.01
C PRO A 216 12.69 -16.99 -0.01
N GLY A 217 12.77 -16.16 1.03
CA GLY A 217 13.59 -14.97 1.00
C GLY A 217 13.96 -14.45 2.39
N TYR A 218 14.74 -13.38 2.40
CA TYR A 218 15.03 -12.69 3.66
C TYR A 218 13.75 -11.98 4.15
N SER A 219 13.36 -12.23 5.40
CA SER A 219 12.20 -11.58 6.00
C SER A 219 12.64 -10.50 6.98
N LYS A 220 12.24 -9.24 6.73
CA LYS A 220 12.43 -8.14 7.68
C LYS A 220 11.57 -8.29 8.94
N ASP A 221 10.45 -9.01 8.83
CA ASP A 221 9.51 -9.30 9.93
C ASP A 221 9.85 -10.59 10.69
N GLY A 222 10.96 -11.26 10.35
CA GLY A 222 11.41 -12.49 11.01
C GLY A 222 10.64 -13.77 10.61
N LYS A 223 9.82 -13.70 9.56
CA LYS A 223 9.01 -14.81 9.03
C LYS A 223 9.77 -15.62 7.97
N PHE A 224 10.93 -16.18 8.35
CA PHE A 224 11.84 -16.86 7.40
C PHE A 224 11.27 -18.13 6.74
N LYS A 225 10.19 -18.70 7.30
CA LYS A 225 9.52 -19.89 6.75
C LYS A 225 8.46 -19.54 5.71
N GLU A 226 8.04 -18.27 5.64
CA GLU A 226 7.00 -17.81 4.73
C GLU A 226 7.61 -17.30 3.42
N ASP A 227 6.86 -17.43 2.32
CA ASP A 227 7.27 -16.85 1.05
C ASP A 227 7.22 -15.33 1.13
N GLN A 228 8.25 -14.67 0.61
CA GLN A 228 8.39 -13.22 0.64
C GLN A 228 8.13 -12.62 -0.74
N ILE A 229 7.86 -11.32 -0.75
CA ILE A 229 8.10 -10.43 -1.87
C ILE A 229 8.91 -9.24 -1.37
N VAL A 230 9.68 -8.62 -2.28
CA VAL A 230 10.43 -7.40 -1.97
C VAL A 230 9.76 -6.22 -2.69
N ILE A 231 9.58 -5.12 -1.98
CA ILE A 231 8.94 -3.91 -2.46
C ILE A 231 9.97 -2.79 -2.42
N GLY A 232 10.44 -2.36 -3.58
CA GLY A 232 11.21 -1.12 -3.71
C GLY A 232 10.26 0.06 -3.85
N MET A 233 10.54 1.15 -3.13
CA MET A 233 9.75 2.38 -3.22
C MET A 233 10.68 3.59 -3.23
N ALA A 234 10.29 4.61 -3.99
CA ALA A 234 10.93 5.92 -3.94
C ALA A 234 9.94 7.05 -3.70
N THR A 235 10.39 8.02 -2.91
CA THR A 235 9.70 9.29 -2.68
C THR A 235 10.57 10.44 -3.16
N ASP A 236 9.94 11.59 -3.41
CA ASP A 236 10.66 12.83 -3.64
C ASP A 236 11.22 13.43 -2.34
N GLU A 237 11.84 14.61 -2.44
CA GLU A 237 12.40 15.37 -1.31
C GLU A 237 11.40 15.70 -0.20
N ASN A 238 10.11 15.80 -0.52
CA ASN A 238 9.02 16.10 0.41
C ASN A 238 8.40 14.83 1.03
N GLY A 239 8.90 13.65 0.67
CA GLY A 239 8.37 12.37 1.12
C GLY A 239 7.10 11.93 0.38
N ILE A 240 6.74 12.59 -0.73
CA ILE A 240 5.61 12.19 -1.57
C ILE A 240 6.03 10.98 -2.42
N PRO A 241 5.29 9.85 -2.36
CA PRO A 241 5.57 8.68 -3.18
C PRO A 241 5.64 9.03 -4.67
N LEU A 242 6.69 8.56 -5.34
CA LEU A 242 6.87 8.72 -6.78
C LEU A 242 6.57 7.40 -7.49
N HIS A 243 7.24 6.33 -7.07
CA HIS A 243 7.21 5.06 -7.76
C HIS A 243 7.42 3.88 -6.82
N TYR A 244 6.90 2.71 -7.20
CA TYR A 244 7.17 1.45 -6.53
C TYR A 244 7.35 0.31 -7.54
N LYS A 245 8.14 -0.69 -7.14
CA LYS A 245 8.39 -1.92 -7.91
C LYS A 245 8.37 -3.13 -7.00
N ILE A 246 7.73 -4.20 -7.49
CA ILE A 246 7.70 -5.49 -6.81
C ILE A 246 8.78 -6.39 -7.40
N PHE A 247 9.50 -7.07 -6.53
CA PHE A 247 10.55 -8.02 -6.86
C PHE A 247 10.26 -9.37 -6.21
N PRO A 248 10.78 -10.48 -6.78
CA PRO A 248 10.71 -11.78 -6.14
C PRO A 248 11.33 -11.78 -4.74
N GLY A 249 10.76 -12.56 -3.81
CA GLY A 249 11.19 -12.60 -2.41
C GLY A 249 12.66 -12.97 -2.16
N ASN A 250 13.26 -13.71 -3.09
CA ASN A 250 14.66 -14.13 -3.02
C ASN A 250 15.65 -13.07 -3.53
N VAL A 251 15.17 -11.92 -4.03
CA VAL A 251 16.03 -10.81 -4.44
C VAL A 251 16.62 -10.15 -3.20
N ALA A 252 17.94 -10.14 -3.08
CA ALA A 252 18.62 -9.44 -2.01
C ALA A 252 18.43 -7.91 -2.14
N ASP A 253 18.23 -7.21 -1.02
CA ASP A 253 18.08 -5.74 -0.97
C ASP A 253 19.03 -4.98 -1.93
N PRO A 254 20.36 -5.22 -1.95
CA PRO A 254 21.27 -4.45 -2.81
C PRO A 254 21.04 -4.67 -4.32
N ASN A 255 20.36 -5.76 -4.72
CA ASN A 255 20.04 -6.06 -6.11
C ASN A 255 18.81 -5.32 -6.62
N THR A 256 18.06 -4.63 -5.74
CA THR A 256 16.84 -3.91 -6.12
C THR A 256 17.10 -2.53 -6.71
N LEU A 257 18.19 -1.85 -6.29
CA LEU A 257 18.45 -0.45 -6.64
C LEU A 257 18.57 -0.23 -8.15
N ILE A 258 19.44 -0.98 -8.83
CA ILE A 258 19.73 -0.74 -10.26
C ILE A 258 18.48 -0.95 -11.13
N PRO A 259 17.76 -2.09 -11.05
CA PRO A 259 16.55 -2.28 -11.86
C PRO A 259 15.42 -1.32 -11.51
N PHE A 260 15.38 -0.80 -10.28
CA PHE A 260 14.41 0.20 -9.87
C PHE A 260 14.73 1.57 -10.47
N MET A 261 16.00 2.00 -10.38
CA MET A 261 16.41 3.32 -10.89
C MET A 261 16.36 3.40 -12.42
N LEU A 262 16.62 2.28 -13.12
CA LEU A 262 16.44 2.21 -14.56
C LEU A 262 14.96 2.38 -14.97
N GLU A 263 14.02 1.77 -14.24
CA GLU A 263 12.58 1.92 -14.50
C GLU A 263 12.11 3.36 -14.22
N ILE A 264 12.59 4.00 -13.14
CA ILE A 264 12.30 5.42 -12.90
C ILE A 264 12.84 6.32 -14.01
N ALA A 265 14.10 6.11 -14.41
CA ALA A 265 14.72 6.94 -15.44
C ALA A 265 13.98 6.83 -16.78
N ASP A 266 13.47 5.65 -17.11
CA ASP A 266 12.68 5.40 -18.32
C ASP A 266 11.27 6.01 -18.23
N ILE A 267 10.54 5.75 -17.14
CA ILE A 267 9.13 6.17 -17.01
C ILE A 267 8.98 7.69 -16.88
N TYR A 268 9.90 8.33 -16.14
CA TYR A 268 9.83 9.75 -15.77
C TYR A 268 10.92 10.61 -16.44
N GLU A 269 11.66 10.06 -17.41
CA GLU A 269 12.68 10.78 -18.19
C GLU A 269 13.74 11.50 -17.32
N VAL A 270 14.14 10.88 -16.21
CA VAL A 270 15.07 11.46 -15.24
C VAL A 270 16.52 11.30 -15.72
N ASN A 271 17.10 12.42 -16.16
CA ASN A 271 18.49 12.46 -16.65
C ASN A 271 19.53 12.68 -15.54
N SER A 272 19.18 13.43 -14.49
CA SER A 272 20.05 13.74 -13.36
C SER A 272 19.24 13.75 -12.07
N VAL A 273 19.75 13.07 -11.04
CA VAL A 273 19.08 12.96 -9.74
C VAL A 273 20.08 12.66 -8.63
N THR A 274 19.72 13.03 -7.40
CA THR A 274 20.44 12.68 -6.17
C THR A 274 19.70 11.56 -5.43
N ILE A 275 20.28 10.36 -5.39
CA ILE A 275 19.67 9.21 -4.73
C ILE A 275 20.12 9.12 -3.27
N ILE A 276 19.18 9.12 -2.34
CA ILE A 276 19.43 8.89 -0.91
C ILE A 276 18.96 7.47 -0.54
N ALA A 277 19.85 6.64 0.02
CA ALA A 277 19.52 5.25 0.35
C ALA A 277 20.23 4.73 1.62
N ASP A 278 19.65 3.72 2.28
CA ASP A 278 20.27 3.06 3.44
C ASP A 278 21.49 2.22 3.02
N LYS A 279 22.28 1.84 4.03
CA LYS A 279 23.49 1.02 3.95
C LYS A 279 23.31 -0.35 3.32
N GLY A 280 22.07 -0.84 3.18
CA GLY A 280 21.77 -2.02 2.38
C GLY A 280 22.21 -1.84 0.93
N MET A 281 22.10 -0.62 0.41
CA MET A 281 22.42 -0.28 -0.98
C MET A 281 23.88 0.09 -1.21
N SER A 282 24.68 0.19 -0.14
CA SER A 282 26.11 0.53 -0.15
C SER A 282 26.98 -0.65 -0.62
N VAL A 283 26.74 -1.14 -1.83
CA VAL A 283 27.59 -2.14 -2.50
C VAL A 283 28.30 -1.51 -3.69
N ASN A 284 29.53 -1.97 -3.97
CA ASN A 284 30.37 -1.38 -5.03
C ASN A 284 29.69 -1.36 -6.40
N ARG A 285 28.90 -2.40 -6.73
CA ARG A 285 28.16 -2.46 -8.00
C ARG A 285 27.17 -1.30 -8.14
N ASN A 286 26.40 -1.03 -7.09
CA ASN A 286 25.41 0.04 -7.07
C ASN A 286 26.08 1.41 -7.16
N ILE A 287 27.12 1.63 -6.35
CA ILE A 287 27.86 2.90 -6.37
C ILE A 287 28.45 3.17 -7.77
N ARG A 288 29.07 2.15 -8.39
CA ARG A 288 29.63 2.29 -9.75
C ARG A 288 28.56 2.57 -10.80
N PHE A 289 27.39 1.94 -10.68
CA PHE A 289 26.28 2.22 -11.59
C PHE A 289 25.87 3.71 -11.50
N LEU A 290 25.71 4.23 -10.29
CA LEU A 290 25.38 5.65 -10.08
C LEU A 290 26.48 6.57 -10.62
N GLU A 291 27.76 6.27 -10.33
CA GLU A 291 28.92 7.00 -10.88
C GLU A 291 28.92 7.00 -12.42
N SER A 292 28.65 5.84 -13.05
CA SER A 292 28.63 5.71 -14.52
C SER A 292 27.48 6.46 -15.21
N LYS A 293 26.38 6.70 -14.48
CA LYS A 293 25.25 7.52 -14.94
C LYS A 293 25.43 9.00 -14.61
N ASN A 294 26.54 9.37 -13.97
CA ASN A 294 26.77 10.69 -13.40
C ASN A 294 25.64 11.13 -12.44
N TRP A 295 25.02 10.17 -11.76
CA TRP A 295 23.99 10.45 -10.77
C TRP A 295 24.62 10.68 -9.40
N LYS A 296 24.11 11.70 -8.70
CA LYS A 296 24.54 12.02 -7.35
C LYS A 296 23.91 11.04 -6.39
N TYR A 297 24.55 10.80 -5.26
CA TYR A 297 24.00 9.89 -4.26
C TYR A 297 24.45 10.24 -2.86
N ILE A 298 23.65 9.90 -1.86
CA ILE A 298 23.99 9.91 -0.43
C ILE A 298 23.61 8.53 0.10
N ILE A 299 24.59 7.64 0.26
CA ILE A 299 24.33 6.28 0.74
C ILE A 299 25.03 6.08 2.08
N SER A 300 24.26 5.63 3.07
CA SER A 300 24.81 5.26 4.38
C SER A 300 25.84 4.14 4.24
N TYR A 301 26.93 4.17 4.98
CA TYR A 301 28.01 3.18 4.84
C TYR A 301 28.25 2.37 6.12
N ARG A 302 28.50 1.06 5.95
CA ARG A 302 28.83 0.17 7.06
C ARG A 302 30.30 0.32 7.47
N MET A 303 30.55 1.15 8.48
CA MET A 303 31.90 1.43 8.96
C MET A 303 32.73 0.20 9.33
N LYS A 304 32.12 -0.83 9.94
CA LYS A 304 32.83 -2.06 10.34
C LYS A 304 33.47 -2.77 9.16
N ALA A 305 32.88 -2.64 7.96
CA ALA A 305 33.39 -3.21 6.71
C ALA A 305 34.49 -2.36 6.05
N GLY A 306 34.78 -1.17 6.58
CA GLY A 306 35.82 -0.29 6.04
C GLY A 306 37.25 -0.73 6.37
N SER A 307 38.20 -0.12 5.66
CA SER A 307 39.65 -0.38 5.79
C SER A 307 40.20 0.04 7.16
N LYS A 308 41.38 -0.46 7.50
CA LYS A 308 42.11 -0.07 8.73
C LYS A 308 42.34 1.45 8.76
N GLN A 309 42.89 2.00 7.68
CA GLN A 309 43.09 3.46 7.52
C GLN A 309 41.79 4.25 7.69
N PHE A 310 40.66 3.75 7.17
CA PHE A 310 39.38 4.43 7.35
C PHE A 310 38.95 4.42 8.82
N LYS A 311 39.12 3.29 9.53
CA LYS A 311 38.82 3.19 10.96
C LYS A 311 39.72 4.09 11.80
N GLU A 312 41.00 4.20 11.44
CA GLU A 312 41.95 5.12 12.11
C GLU A 312 41.55 6.57 11.90
N TYR A 313 41.27 6.96 10.66
CA TYR A 313 40.76 8.30 10.34
C TYR A 313 39.50 8.65 11.13
N ILE A 314 38.55 7.73 11.23
CA ILE A 314 37.33 7.87 12.06
C ILE A 314 37.62 8.10 13.54
N LEU A 315 38.63 7.43 14.08
CA LEU A 315 38.96 7.45 15.51
C LEU A 315 39.82 8.65 15.89
N ASP A 316 40.48 9.27 14.92
CA ASP A 316 41.18 10.53 15.11
C ASP A 316 40.18 11.64 15.42
N GLU A 317 40.33 12.31 16.55
CA GLU A 317 39.46 13.42 16.99
C GLU A 317 39.79 14.72 16.26
N LYS A 318 40.87 14.76 15.47
CA LYS A 318 41.22 15.89 14.62
C LYS A 318 40.18 16.08 13.50
N ASP A 319 40.08 17.34 13.07
CA ASP A 319 39.28 17.82 11.92
C ASP A 319 37.76 17.72 12.07
N TYR A 320 37.26 17.41 13.27
CA TYR A 320 35.85 17.53 13.56
C TYR A 320 35.43 18.98 13.74
N ILE A 321 34.33 19.33 13.07
CA ILE A 321 33.70 20.64 13.15
C ILE A 321 32.38 20.44 13.89
N ASN A 322 32.02 21.39 14.75
CA ASN A 322 30.71 21.47 15.36
C ASN A 322 29.96 22.64 14.73
N ASP A 323 28.92 22.34 13.96
CA ASP A 323 28.11 23.32 13.26
C ASP A 323 26.65 23.13 13.66
N GLY A 324 26.07 24.11 14.36
CA GLY A 324 24.67 24.05 14.80
C GLY A 324 24.29 22.81 15.62
N GLY A 325 25.25 22.21 16.35
CA GLY A 325 25.05 20.96 17.11
C GLY A 325 25.27 19.67 16.30
N LEU A 326 25.52 19.77 14.99
CA LEU A 326 26.00 18.67 14.17
C LEU A 326 27.52 18.62 14.24
N ILE A 327 28.04 17.58 14.88
CA ILE A 327 29.48 17.33 14.91
C ILE A 327 29.84 16.42 13.73
N TYR A 328 30.71 16.85 12.83
CA TYR A 328 31.05 16.05 11.65
C TYR A 328 32.47 16.33 11.15
N LYS A 329 32.97 15.44 10.29
CA LYS A 329 34.14 15.70 9.45
C LYS A 329 33.98 15.07 8.09
N THR A 330 34.77 15.54 7.14
CA THR A 330 34.71 15.06 5.77
C THR A 330 36.09 14.77 5.22
N ARG A 331 36.15 13.82 4.27
CA ARG A 331 37.31 13.63 3.41
C ARG A 331 36.89 13.19 2.03
N ASP A 332 37.64 13.59 1.02
CA ASP A 332 37.46 13.13 -0.34
C ASP A 332 38.42 11.95 -0.60
N ILE A 333 37.91 10.88 -1.22
CA ILE A 333 38.66 9.68 -1.57
C ILE A 333 38.45 9.34 -3.05
N ALA A 334 39.49 8.88 -3.73
CA ALA A 334 39.36 8.38 -5.09
C ALA A 334 38.49 7.10 -5.09
N SER A 335 37.51 7.05 -6.01
CA SER A 335 36.76 5.85 -6.29
C SER A 335 37.65 4.88 -7.08
N SER A 336 37.62 3.59 -6.69
CA SER A 336 38.51 2.59 -7.27
C SER A 336 37.81 1.28 -7.63
N TYR A 337 38.25 0.71 -8.74
CA TYR A 337 37.96 -0.63 -9.18
C TYR A 337 38.84 -1.65 -8.45
N ASN A 338 38.21 -2.66 -7.83
CA ASN A 338 38.85 -3.74 -7.07
C ASN A 338 39.97 -3.29 -6.12
N LYS A 339 39.86 -2.06 -5.58
CA LYS A 339 40.88 -1.40 -4.73
C LYS A 339 42.25 -1.22 -5.40
N LYS A 340 42.32 -1.28 -6.74
CA LYS A 340 43.57 -1.26 -7.52
C LYS A 340 43.61 -0.17 -8.60
N ARG A 341 42.49 0.09 -9.30
CA ARG A 341 42.46 1.06 -10.43
C ARG A 341 41.50 2.20 -10.14
N ILE A 342 41.99 3.43 -10.13
CA ILE A 342 41.15 4.64 -9.96
C ILE A 342 40.23 4.76 -11.19
N ASN A 343 38.94 5.04 -10.99
CA ASN A 343 37.96 5.14 -12.08
C ASN A 343 37.61 6.60 -12.46
N GLY A 344 38.42 7.57 -12.04
CA GLY A 344 38.25 8.99 -12.33
C GLY A 344 37.22 9.72 -11.46
N HIS A 345 36.41 9.00 -10.67
CA HIS A 345 35.44 9.61 -9.77
C HIS A 345 35.99 9.80 -8.35
N PHE A 346 35.44 10.76 -7.62
CA PHE A 346 35.77 11.02 -6.22
C PHE A 346 34.54 10.84 -5.34
N ARG A 347 34.73 10.19 -4.20
CA ARG A 347 33.70 10.02 -3.19
C ARG A 347 34.04 10.87 -1.99
N ARG A 348 33.11 11.70 -1.56
CA ARG A 348 33.15 12.34 -0.26
C ARG A 348 32.62 11.40 0.80
N GLN A 349 33.43 11.16 1.82
CA GLN A 349 33.00 10.52 3.05
C GLN A 349 32.63 11.63 4.03
N ILE A 350 31.36 11.63 4.47
CA ILE A 350 30.86 12.52 5.50
C ILE A 350 30.61 11.68 6.72
N ILE A 351 31.33 11.95 7.80
CA ILE A 351 31.20 11.21 9.03
C ILE A 351 30.60 12.17 10.07
N SER A 352 29.48 11.83 10.71
CA SER A 352 28.78 12.71 11.68
C SER A 352 28.45 12.03 13.00
N PHE A 353 28.52 12.75 14.11
CA PHE A 353 28.36 12.24 15.46
C PHE A 353 27.02 12.57 16.08
N SER A 354 26.48 11.62 16.83
CA SER A 354 25.24 11.78 17.59
C SER A 354 25.41 11.17 18.97
N GLN A 355 25.32 12.01 20.00
CA GLN A 355 25.36 11.57 21.40
C GLN A 355 24.26 10.54 21.69
N LYS A 356 23.03 10.79 21.21
CA LYS A 356 21.89 9.89 21.37
C LYS A 356 22.18 8.49 20.82
N ARG A 357 22.81 8.41 19.64
CA ARG A 357 23.18 7.14 19.02
C ARG A 357 24.29 6.43 19.79
N ALA A 358 25.31 7.17 20.22
CA ALA A 358 26.41 6.63 21.01
C ALA A 358 25.92 6.01 22.32
N THR A 359 25.00 6.67 23.04
CA THR A 359 24.37 6.14 24.25
C THR A 359 23.59 4.84 23.96
N LYS A 360 22.78 4.80 22.88
CA LYS A 360 22.06 3.59 22.48
C LYS A 360 23.00 2.43 22.20
N ASP A 361 24.01 2.65 21.37
CA ASP A 361 24.98 1.60 21.00
C ASP A 361 25.84 1.15 22.20
N LYS A 362 26.04 2.02 23.21
CA LYS A 362 26.64 1.63 24.51
C LYS A 362 25.69 0.72 25.29
N ASN A 363 24.43 1.11 25.48
CA ASN A 363 23.45 0.31 26.21
C ASN A 363 23.23 -1.06 25.55
N ASP A 364 23.08 -1.12 24.22
CA ASP A 364 22.93 -2.37 23.46
C ASP A 364 24.12 -3.32 23.68
N ARG A 365 25.33 -2.76 23.80
CA ARG A 365 26.55 -3.51 24.09
C ARG A 365 26.63 -3.95 25.54
N ASP A 366 26.25 -3.09 26.49
CA ASP A 366 26.27 -3.43 27.91
C ASP A 366 25.28 -4.57 28.21
N ILE A 367 24.11 -4.59 27.57
CA ILE A 367 23.17 -5.72 27.61
C ILE A 367 23.83 -7.02 27.12
N LEU A 368 24.56 -6.97 26.00
CA LEU A 368 25.27 -8.14 25.46
C LEU A 368 26.39 -8.62 26.39
N ILE A 369 27.11 -7.70 27.03
CA ILE A 369 28.15 -8.02 28.01
C ILE A 369 27.51 -8.67 29.24
N GLN A 370 26.45 -8.09 29.80
CA GLN A 370 25.75 -8.66 30.96
C GLN A 370 25.21 -10.06 30.68
N ASN A 371 24.61 -10.27 29.50
CA ASN A 371 24.12 -11.59 29.09
C ASN A 371 25.25 -12.62 28.95
N PHE A 372 26.43 -12.20 28.48
CA PHE A 372 27.61 -13.06 28.42
C PHE A 372 28.13 -13.38 29.82
N THR A 373 28.28 -12.35 30.68
CA THR A 373 28.77 -12.48 32.06
C THR A 373 27.92 -13.46 32.88
N LYS A 374 26.58 -13.40 32.73
CA LYS A 374 25.65 -14.34 33.40
C LYS A 374 25.84 -15.80 33.01
N LYS A 375 26.43 -16.06 31.83
CA LYS A 375 26.64 -17.41 31.30
C LYS A 375 28.08 -17.89 31.45
N MET A 376 28.96 -17.09 32.08
CA MET A 376 30.35 -17.47 32.30
C MET A 376 30.44 -18.55 33.39
N ASN A 377 31.27 -19.56 33.13
CA ASN A 377 31.69 -20.53 34.14
C ASN A 377 32.80 -19.94 35.03
N LYS A 378 33.28 -20.74 35.99
CA LYS A 378 34.35 -20.35 36.93
C LYS A 378 35.67 -19.95 36.25
N ASP A 379 35.89 -20.39 35.01
CA ASP A 379 37.07 -20.08 34.20
C ASP A 379 36.87 -18.87 33.28
N ASN A 380 35.78 -18.10 33.47
CA ASN A 380 35.37 -16.99 32.60
C ASN A 380 35.10 -17.40 31.14
N LEU A 381 34.70 -18.65 30.92
CA LEU A 381 34.35 -19.21 29.61
C LEU A 381 32.84 -19.38 29.49
N VAL A 382 32.32 -19.18 28.28
CA VAL A 382 30.93 -19.49 27.93
C VAL A 382 30.94 -20.59 26.86
N SER A 383 30.11 -21.62 27.05
CA SER A 383 29.97 -22.72 26.09
C SER A 383 29.31 -22.23 24.79
N CYS A 384 29.60 -22.92 23.67
CA CYS A 384 28.99 -22.55 22.38
C CYS A 384 27.46 -22.76 22.37
N ASP A 385 26.96 -23.77 23.07
CA ASP A 385 25.54 -24.12 23.13
C ASP A 385 24.74 -23.05 23.88
N ASP A 386 25.31 -22.50 24.96
CA ASP A 386 24.73 -21.39 25.71
C ASP A 386 24.67 -20.08 24.90
N LEU A 387 25.46 -19.97 23.84
CA LEU A 387 25.52 -18.80 22.96
C LEU A 387 24.67 -18.94 21.69
N ALA A 388 24.34 -20.17 21.26
CA ALA A 388 23.74 -20.50 19.97
C ALA A 388 22.34 -19.88 19.74
N GLY A 389 21.61 -19.52 20.79
CA GLY A 389 20.31 -18.84 20.71
C GLY A 389 20.36 -17.31 20.57
N SER A 390 21.53 -16.69 20.74
CA SER A 390 21.67 -15.22 20.79
C SER A 390 22.56 -14.70 19.67
N LYS A 391 22.06 -13.73 18.90
CA LYS A 391 22.72 -13.13 17.72
C LYS A 391 24.21 -12.80 17.94
N LYS A 392 25.07 -13.65 17.36
CA LYS A 392 26.47 -13.45 16.91
C LYS A 392 27.52 -13.00 17.95
N TYR A 393 28.63 -13.73 17.92
CA TYR A 393 29.99 -13.58 18.49
C TYR A 393 30.69 -12.20 18.35
N ARG A 394 29.95 -11.09 18.41
CA ARG A 394 30.39 -9.77 17.91
C ARG A 394 31.42 -9.08 18.81
N PHE A 395 31.62 -9.56 20.04
CA PHE A 395 32.48 -8.96 21.06
C PHE A 395 33.41 -9.96 21.76
N PHE A 396 33.36 -11.25 21.40
CA PHE A 396 34.06 -12.33 22.11
C PHE A 396 34.92 -13.13 21.13
N LYS A 397 36.13 -13.52 21.57
CA LYS A 397 37.07 -14.27 20.73
C LYS A 397 36.83 -15.77 20.97
N PRO A 398 36.61 -16.59 19.92
CA PRO A 398 36.66 -18.04 20.09
C PRO A 398 38.07 -18.43 20.50
N ILE A 399 38.18 -19.25 21.55
CA ILE A 399 39.45 -19.88 21.92
C ILE A 399 39.59 -21.18 21.12
N ASN A 400 38.56 -22.06 21.17
CA ASN A 400 38.52 -23.39 20.51
C ASN A 400 37.14 -23.64 19.85
N LYS A 401 36.93 -24.79 19.19
CA LYS A 401 35.64 -25.21 18.59
C LYS A 401 34.44 -25.22 19.56
N GLY A 402 34.65 -25.12 20.89
CA GLY A 402 33.60 -25.24 21.90
C GLY A 402 33.50 -24.12 22.95
N ALA A 403 34.39 -23.10 22.97
CA ALA A 403 34.41 -22.10 24.05
C ALA A 403 34.85 -20.70 23.60
N PHE A 404 34.26 -19.68 24.24
CA PHE A 404 34.56 -18.26 24.03
C PHE A 404 35.12 -17.62 25.29
N LEU A 405 36.11 -16.74 25.13
CA LEU A 405 36.68 -15.94 26.22
C LEU A 405 36.52 -14.46 25.92
N TRP A 406 36.36 -13.70 27.00
CA TRP A 406 36.34 -12.25 26.96
C TRP A 406 37.75 -11.69 26.74
N THR A 407 38.00 -11.06 25.59
CA THR A 407 39.34 -10.50 25.25
C THR A 407 39.39 -8.97 25.24
N TRP A 408 38.51 -8.27 25.95
CA TRP A 408 38.52 -6.81 25.92
C TRP A 408 39.52 -6.22 26.94
N HIS A 409 40.80 -6.16 26.56
CA HIS A 409 41.81 -5.42 27.34
C HIS A 409 41.64 -3.89 27.21
N ARG A 410 41.89 -3.19 28.32
CA ARG A 410 41.93 -1.73 28.56
C ARG A 410 42.54 -0.84 27.45
N LYS A 411 43.33 -1.37 26.50
CA LYS A 411 43.93 -0.58 25.40
C LYS A 411 42.91 0.00 24.39
N ASN A 412 41.65 -0.42 24.45
CA ASN A 412 40.55 0.09 23.61
C ASN A 412 39.62 1.08 24.33
N THR A 413 39.97 1.64 25.49
CA THR A 413 39.16 2.72 26.09
C THR A 413 39.03 3.95 25.20
N ARG A 414 39.96 4.23 24.26
CA ARG A 414 39.71 5.24 23.20
C ARG A 414 38.59 4.86 22.23
N ARG A 415 38.22 3.58 22.13
CA ARG A 415 37.03 3.09 21.41
C ARG A 415 35.71 3.32 22.17
N SER A 416 35.73 3.81 23.41
CA SER A 416 34.50 4.16 24.15
C SER A 416 33.91 5.50 23.71
N LYS A 417 34.66 6.32 22.97
CA LYS A 417 34.19 7.56 22.33
C LYS A 417 33.50 7.34 20.98
N ILE A 418 33.23 6.11 20.53
CA ILE A 418 32.88 5.83 19.13
C ILE A 418 31.49 6.35 18.70
N TRP A 419 31.57 7.51 18.06
CA TRP A 419 30.81 8.18 17.01
C TRP A 419 30.19 7.21 15.94
N TRP A 420 29.03 7.44 15.26
CA TRP A 420 28.96 8.01 13.89
C TRP A 420 27.68 7.63 13.06
N ILE A 421 27.27 8.45 12.07
CA ILE A 421 26.61 8.12 10.76
C ILE A 421 27.64 8.43 9.65
N LEU A 422 27.91 7.49 8.72
CA LEU A 422 28.76 7.77 7.54
C LEU A 422 27.90 7.79 6.28
N CYS A 423 28.00 8.86 5.49
CA CYS A 423 27.46 8.96 4.15
C CYS A 423 28.57 9.01 3.10
N LEU A 424 28.35 8.32 1.97
CA LEU A 424 29.14 8.48 0.75
C LEU A 424 28.40 9.41 -0.20
N TRP A 425 29.09 10.42 -0.72
CA TRP A 425 28.58 11.38 -1.72
C TRP A 425 29.52 11.44 -2.93
N ASN A 426 28.96 11.61 -4.14
CA ASN A 426 29.75 11.81 -5.37
C ASN A 426 29.70 13.29 -5.74
N LYS A 427 30.87 13.88 -6.06
CA LYS A 427 30.99 15.30 -6.40
C LYS A 427 30.50 15.60 -7.81
#